data_AF-A0A182SCU4-F1
#
_entry.id   AF-A0A182SCU4-F1
#
_cell.length_a   1.000
_cell.length_b   1.000
_cell.length_c   1.000
_cell.angle_alpha   90.00
_cell.angle_beta   90.00
_cell.angle_gamma   90.00
#
_symmetry.space_group_name_H-M   'P 1'
#
loop_
_entity.id
_entity.type
_entity.pdbx_description
1 polymer ?
#
loop_
_entity_poly.entity_id
_entity_poly.type
_entity_poly.pdbx_seq_one_letter_code
_entity_poly.pdbx_strand_id
1 'polypeptide(L)'
;LDDDVTEADIISCVEFNHDGELLATGDKGGRVVIFQRDPSSKASTPRRGEYNVYSTFQSHEPEFDYLKSLEIEEKINKIRWLKRKNQSHFLLSTNDKTIKLWKVSERDKRVEGYNTREDN
;
A
#
# COMPACT_ATOMS: atom_id res chain seq x y z
N LEU A 1 -1.89 -27.14 -7.49
CA LEU A 1 -1.96 -25.80 -8.08
C LEU A 1 -0.81 -25.07 -7.44
N ASP A 2 0.36 -25.13 -8.05
CA ASP A 2 1.45 -24.27 -7.63
C ASP A 2 0.94 -22.85 -7.91
N ASP A 3 0.71 -22.07 -6.85
CA ASP A 3 0.45 -20.64 -6.99
C ASP A 3 1.70 -20.06 -7.66
N ASP A 4 1.65 -19.89 -8.98
CA ASP A 4 2.72 -19.28 -9.77
C ASP A 4 2.89 -17.84 -9.27
N VAL A 5 3.79 -17.66 -8.30
CA VAL A 5 4.19 -16.35 -7.80
C VAL A 5 4.75 -15.57 -8.98
N THR A 6 4.01 -14.56 -9.43
CA THR A 6 4.47 -13.73 -10.55
C THR A 6 5.58 -12.81 -10.07
N GLU A 7 6.43 -12.35 -10.99
CA GLU A 7 7.46 -11.37 -10.63
C GLU A 7 6.85 -10.10 -10.02
N ALA A 8 5.64 -9.72 -10.44
CA ALA A 8 4.89 -8.59 -9.90
C ALA A 8 4.51 -8.78 -8.42
N ASP A 9 4.32 -10.02 -7.96
CA ASP A 9 3.97 -10.34 -6.56
C ASP A 9 5.19 -10.35 -5.61
N ILE A 10 6.41 -10.17 -6.12
CA ILE A 10 7.61 -10.12 -5.28
C ILE A 10 7.59 -8.84 -4.45
N ILE A 11 7.48 -8.99 -3.13
CA ILE A 11 7.58 -7.89 -2.16
C ILE A 11 8.97 -7.25 -2.27
N SER A 12 8.99 -5.94 -2.50
CA SER A 12 10.19 -5.14 -2.67
C SER A 12 10.50 -4.27 -1.45
N CYS A 13 9.50 -3.91 -0.65
CA CYS A 13 9.70 -3.18 0.60
C CYS A 13 8.58 -3.43 1.61
N VAL A 14 8.88 -3.16 2.89
CA VAL A 14 7.96 -3.34 4.01
C VAL A 14 8.20 -2.25 5.06
N GLU A 15 7.13 -1.73 5.66
CA GLU A 15 7.25 -0.76 6.75
C GLU A 15 6.04 -0.80 7.70
N PHE A 16 6.33 -0.93 9.00
CA PHE A 16 5.33 -0.69 10.05
C PHE A 16 5.06 0.81 10.20
N ASN A 17 3.81 1.15 10.49
CA ASN A 17 3.49 2.48 10.96
C ASN A 17 4.02 2.70 12.41
N HIS A 18 3.93 3.94 12.89
CA HIS A 18 4.60 4.38 14.12
C HIS A 18 4.18 3.64 15.40
N ASP A 19 2.95 3.12 15.47
CA ASP A 19 2.42 2.37 16.62
C ASP A 19 2.43 0.85 16.40
N GLY A 20 2.83 0.39 15.21
CA GLY A 20 2.86 -1.02 14.82
C GLY A 20 1.47 -1.61 14.51
N GLU A 21 0.41 -0.81 14.50
CA GLU A 21 -0.95 -1.28 14.22
C GLU A 21 -1.17 -1.62 12.75
N LEU A 22 -0.43 -0.95 11.85
CA LEU A 22 -0.47 -1.16 10.41
C LEU A 22 0.90 -1.58 9.89
N LEU A 23 0.89 -2.52 8.96
CA LEU A 23 2.05 -2.97 8.19
C LEU A 23 1.77 -2.70 6.72
N ALA A 24 2.62 -1.94 6.03
CA ALA A 24 2.52 -1.78 4.58
C ALA A 24 3.61 -2.58 3.88
N THR A 25 3.26 -3.26 2.80
CA THR A 25 4.19 -3.87 1.84
C THR A 25 4.01 -3.22 0.48
N GLY A 26 5.11 -3.00 -0.23
CA GLY A 26 5.11 -2.67 -1.65
C GLY A 26 5.73 -3.81 -2.44
N ASP A 27 5.27 -4.02 -3.67
CA ASP A 27 5.79 -5.07 -4.55
C ASP A 27 6.37 -4.52 -5.86
N LYS A 28 6.91 -5.43 -6.67
CA LYS A 28 7.45 -5.14 -7.99
C LYS A 28 6.38 -4.70 -8.99
N GLY A 29 5.14 -5.17 -8.84
CA GLY A 29 3.99 -4.78 -9.66
C GLY A 29 3.37 -3.44 -9.28
N GLY A 30 4.00 -2.63 -8.43
CA GLY A 30 3.56 -1.29 -8.09
C GLY A 30 2.36 -1.21 -7.14
N ARG A 31 1.95 -2.33 -6.54
CA ARG A 31 0.86 -2.37 -5.56
C ARG A 31 1.40 -2.09 -4.16
N VAL A 32 0.55 -1.48 -3.35
CA VAL A 32 0.74 -1.34 -1.90
C VAL A 32 -0.37 -2.12 -1.21
N VAL A 33 0.01 -3.04 -0.32
CA VAL A 33 -0.89 -3.79 0.54
C VAL A 33 -0.66 -3.33 1.97
N ILE A 34 -1.73 -2.91 2.64
CA ILE A 34 -1.73 -2.55 4.05
C ILE A 34 -2.44 -3.66 4.80
N PHE A 35 -1.78 -4.15 5.84
CA PHE A 35 -2.34 -5.07 6.80
C PHE A 35 -2.59 -4.36 8.12
N GLN A 36 -3.69 -4.69 8.77
CA GLN A 36 -4.05 -4.22 10.09
C GLN A 36 -3.98 -5.39 11.07
N ARG A 37 -3.35 -5.13 12.22
CA ARG A 37 -3.34 -6.08 13.32
C ARG A 37 -4.75 -6.32 13.83
N ASP A 38 -5.09 -7.58 14.11
CA ASP A 38 -6.37 -7.92 14.74
C ASP A 38 -6.58 -7.10 16.03
N PRO A 39 -7.64 -6.28 16.13
CA PRO A 39 -7.94 -5.50 17.33
C PRO A 39 -8.08 -6.35 18.60
N SER A 40 -8.55 -7.60 18.48
CA SER A 40 -8.72 -8.53 19.60
C SER A 40 -7.39 -8.85 20.29
N SER A 41 -6.31 -8.84 19.51
CA SER A 41 -4.96 -9.18 19.95
C SER A 41 -4.28 -8.08 20.78
N LYS A 42 -4.87 -6.88 20.87
CA LYS A 42 -4.31 -5.73 21.62
C LYS A 42 -4.18 -5.98 23.11
N ALA A 43 -5.06 -6.81 23.67
CA ALA A 43 -5.07 -7.15 25.08
C ALA A 43 -4.04 -8.26 25.45
N SER A 44 -3.45 -8.94 24.46
CA SER A 44 -2.47 -10.00 24.70
C SER A 44 -1.11 -9.45 25.14
N THR A 45 -0.45 -10.13 26.09
CA THR A 45 0.92 -9.83 26.52
C THR A 45 1.79 -11.09 26.40
N PRO A 46 2.83 -11.13 25.54
CA PRO A 46 3.25 -10.07 24.63
C PRO A 46 2.18 -9.79 23.58
N ARG A 47 2.12 -8.54 23.11
CA ARG A 47 1.24 -8.16 22.00
C ARG A 47 1.57 -9.05 20.82
N ARG A 48 0.81 -10.11 20.59
CA ARG A 48 0.94 -11.06 19.47
C ARG A 48 -0.43 -11.14 18.81
N GLY A 49 -0.46 -10.86 17.51
CA GLY A 49 -1.68 -10.83 16.74
C GLY A 49 -1.37 -10.97 15.27
N GLU A 50 -2.28 -11.61 14.56
CA GLU A 50 -2.20 -11.74 13.11
C GLU A 50 -2.51 -10.39 12.45
N TYR A 51 -1.90 -10.17 11.29
CA TYR A 51 -2.12 -8.99 10.46
C TYR A 51 -2.96 -9.41 9.27
N ASN A 52 -4.18 -8.87 9.20
CA ASN A 52 -5.13 -9.16 8.14
C ASN A 52 -5.10 -8.06 7.08
N VAL A 53 -5.37 -8.40 5.82
CA VAL A 53 -5.43 -7.40 4.73
C VAL A 53 -6.48 -6.35 5.07
N TYR A 54 -6.04 -5.09 5.10
CA TYR A 54 -6.86 -3.92 5.41
C TYR A 54 -7.20 -3.14 4.14
N SER A 55 -6.21 -2.92 3.28
CA SER A 55 -6.41 -2.20 2.02
C SER A 55 -5.32 -2.58 1.02
N THR A 56 -5.71 -2.72 -0.25
CA THR A 56 -4.79 -2.92 -1.37
C THR A 56 -5.08 -1.85 -2.43
N PHE A 57 -4.04 -1.22 -2.97
CA PHE A 57 -4.20 -0.28 -4.07
C PHE A 57 -2.99 -0.26 -4.99
N GLN A 58 -3.22 0.07 -6.26
CA GLN A 58 -2.19 0.30 -7.25
C GLN A 58 -1.56 1.67 -7.02
N SER A 59 -0.29 1.71 -6.63
CA SER A 59 0.41 2.97 -6.35
C SER A 59 1.12 3.54 -7.58
N HIS A 60 1.79 2.70 -8.36
CA HIS A 60 2.49 3.09 -9.58
C HIS A 60 2.10 2.17 -10.71
N GLU A 61 2.14 2.68 -11.93
CA GLU A 61 1.91 1.93 -13.17
C GLU A 61 3.19 2.07 -14.01
N PRO A 62 3.47 1.13 -14.92
CA PRO A 62 4.61 1.26 -15.82
C PRO A 62 4.44 2.52 -16.67
N GLU A 63 5.51 3.31 -16.77
CA GLU A 63 5.55 4.53 -17.57
C GLU A 63 6.74 4.48 -18.54
N PHE A 64 6.67 5.21 -19.66
CA PHE A 64 7.77 5.29 -20.62
C PHE A 64 8.11 6.75 -20.95
N ASP A 65 9.38 7.14 -20.74
CA ASP A 65 9.90 8.44 -21.15
C ASP A 65 10.40 8.34 -22.60
N TYR A 66 9.59 8.84 -23.54
CA TYR A 66 9.91 8.82 -24.98
C TYR A 66 11.12 9.67 -25.37
N LEU A 67 11.38 10.76 -24.64
CA LEU A 67 12.51 11.65 -24.95
C LEU A 67 13.84 11.02 -24.57
N LYS A 68 13.84 10.22 -23.50
CA LYS A 68 15.04 9.51 -23.02
C LYS A 68 15.07 8.05 -23.45
N SER A 69 14.01 7.55 -24.07
CA SER A 69 13.82 6.12 -24.37
C SER A 69 14.05 5.25 -23.13
N LEU A 70 13.43 5.64 -22.01
CA LEU A 70 13.62 5.01 -20.71
C LEU A 70 12.30 4.46 -20.18
N GLU A 71 12.27 3.18 -19.87
CA GLU A 71 11.19 2.54 -19.12
C GLU A 71 11.28 2.92 -17.64
N ILE A 72 10.13 3.23 -17.05
CA ILE A 72 9.98 3.56 -15.65
C ILE A 72 9.14 2.44 -15.04
N GLU A 73 9.82 1.58 -14.28
CA GLU A 73 9.16 0.48 -13.57
C GLU A 73 8.17 1.01 -12.51
N GLU A 74 7.08 0.27 -12.34
CA GLU A 74 6.08 0.48 -11.31
C GLU A 74 6.53 0.03 -9.92
N LYS A 75 7.61 -0.75 -9.84
CA LYS A 75 8.16 -1.30 -8.60
C LYS A 75 8.22 -0.26 -7.48
N ILE A 76 7.66 -0.62 -6.32
CA ILE A 76 7.74 0.22 -5.13
C ILE A 76 9.13 0.09 -4.51
N ASN A 77 9.90 1.16 -4.54
CA ASN A 77 11.25 1.19 -3.96
C ASN A 77 11.22 1.35 -2.44
N LYS A 78 10.29 2.18 -1.93
CA LYS A 78 10.19 2.46 -0.50
C LYS A 78 8.80 2.95 -0.11
N ILE A 79 8.40 2.62 1.11
CA ILE A 79 7.24 3.19 1.79
C ILE A 79 7.74 3.97 3.02
N ARG A 80 7.08 5.10 3.31
CA ARG A 80 7.29 5.92 4.50
C ARG A 80 5.97 6.36 5.09
N TRP A 81 5.57 5.80 6.23
CA TRP A 81 4.44 6.32 7.00
C TRP A 81 4.71 7.73 7.52
N LEU A 82 3.69 8.59 7.47
CA LEU A 82 3.73 9.90 8.12
C LEU A 82 3.13 9.81 9.52
N LYS A 83 3.62 10.67 10.43
CA LYS A 83 3.06 10.76 11.78
C LYS A 83 1.58 11.16 11.70
N ARG A 84 0.72 10.34 12.29
CA ARG A 84 -0.73 10.52 12.27
C ARG A 84 -1.11 11.86 12.95
N LYS A 85 -1.87 12.71 12.24
CA LYS A 85 -2.38 14.01 12.75
C LYS A 85 -3.89 14.04 12.94
N ASN A 86 -4.63 13.12 12.32
CA ASN A 86 -6.08 13.01 12.41
C ASN A 86 -6.49 11.53 12.26
N GLN A 87 -7.78 11.27 12.06
CA GLN A 87 -8.27 9.90 11.94
C GLN A 87 -7.73 9.16 10.69
N SER A 88 -7.29 9.87 9.66
CA SER A 88 -6.71 9.26 8.46
C SER A 88 -5.24 8.90 8.65
N HIS A 89 -4.81 7.84 7.98
CA HIS A 89 -3.41 7.46 7.86
C HIS A 89 -2.84 7.99 6.54
N PHE A 90 -1.55 8.32 6.56
CA PHE A 90 -0.85 8.83 5.39
C PHE A 90 0.48 8.11 5.24
N LEU A 91 0.80 7.75 4.00
CA LEU A 91 2.09 7.17 3.65
C LEU A 91 2.60 7.76 2.34
N LEU A 92 3.91 7.84 2.22
CA LEU A 92 4.60 8.10 0.96
C LEU A 92 5.00 6.76 0.35
N SER A 93 4.82 6.61 -0.97
CA SER A 93 5.44 5.54 -1.76
C SER A 93 6.26 6.17 -2.88
N THR A 94 7.27 5.46 -3.36
CA THR A 94 8.16 5.94 -4.43
C THR A 94 8.53 4.82 -5.37
N ASN A 95 8.67 5.15 -6.66
CA ASN A 95 9.45 4.38 -7.63
C ASN A 95 10.71 5.19 -8.01
N ASP A 96 11.28 4.95 -9.20
CA ASP A 96 12.51 5.62 -9.64
C ASP A 96 12.34 7.09 -10.03
N LYS A 97 11.11 7.54 -10.29
CA LYS A 97 10.84 8.90 -10.81
C LYS A 97 9.89 9.72 -9.98
N THR A 98 8.97 9.08 -9.28
CA THR A 98 7.88 9.77 -8.60
C THR A 98 7.77 9.36 -7.14
N ILE A 99 7.31 10.30 -6.32
CA ILE A 99 6.91 10.08 -4.94
C ILE A 99 5.44 10.47 -4.84
N LYS A 100 4.59 9.58 -4.33
CA LYS A 100 3.16 9.81 -4.16
C LYS A 100 2.79 9.83 -2.69
N LEU A 101 1.93 10.76 -2.29
CA LEU A 101 1.31 10.81 -0.96
C LEU A 101 -0.07 10.16 -1.03
N TRP A 102 -0.25 9.09 -0.27
CA TRP A 102 -1.52 8.37 -0.15
C TRP A 102 -2.23 8.72 1.14
N LYS A 103 -3.55 8.87 1.07
CA LYS A 103 -4.44 9.00 2.22
C LYS A 103 -5.28 7.74 2.33
N VAL A 104 -5.21 7.10 3.49
CA VAL A 104 -5.99 5.91 3.83
C VAL A 104 -6.96 6.29 4.95
N SER A 105 -8.25 6.17 4.70
CA SER A 105 -9.29 6.56 5.66
C SER A 105 -10.52 5.69 5.49
N GLU A 106 -11.08 5.24 6.60
CA GLU A 106 -12.40 4.61 6.64
C GLU A 106 -13.49 5.63 6.33
N ARG A 107 -14.52 5.19 5.61
CA ARG A 107 -15.74 5.95 5.37
C ARG A 107 -16.92 5.02 5.57
N ASP A 108 -17.79 5.36 6.52
CA ASP A 108 -19.01 4.60 6.81
C ASP A 108 -20.11 4.76 5.73
N LYS A 109 -19.91 5.66 4.77
CA LYS A 109 -20.88 5.93 3.69
C LYS A 109 -20.35 5.45 2.35
N ARG A 110 -21.26 4.83 1.57
CA ARG A 110 -21.03 4.39 0.20
C ARG A 110 -20.47 5.54 -0.63
N VAL A 111 -19.46 5.25 -1.45
CA VAL A 111 -18.86 6.26 -2.35
C VAL A 111 -19.92 6.67 -3.36
N GLU A 112 -20.44 7.89 -3.25
CA GLU A 112 -21.23 8.53 -4.30
C GLU A 112 -20.37 9.62 -4.95
N GLY A 113 -20.25 9.58 -6.28
CA GLY A 113 -19.51 10.57 -7.07
C GLY A 113 -18.52 9.99 -8.08
N TYR A 114 -17.87 10.88 -8.83
CA TYR A 114 -17.12 10.62 -10.07
C TYR A 114 -15.83 9.75 -9.97
N ASN A 115 -15.55 9.13 -8.81
CA ASN A 115 -14.35 8.32 -8.59
C ASN A 115 -14.63 6.81 -8.43
N THR A 116 -15.87 6.37 -8.66
CA THR A 116 -16.15 4.95 -8.84
C THR A 116 -15.75 4.57 -10.26
N ARG A 117 -14.81 3.62 -10.42
CA ARG A 117 -14.72 2.89 -11.68
C ARG A 117 -16.04 2.13 -11.81
N GLU A 118 -16.92 2.61 -12.69
CA GLU A 118 -18.00 1.77 -13.20
C GLU A 118 -17.31 0.77 -14.13
N ASP A 119 -17.05 -0.43 -13.61
CA ASP A 119 -16.65 -1.55 -14.45
C ASP A 119 -17.88 -1.90 -15.32
N ASN A 120 -17.78 -1.62 -16.62
CA ASN A 120 -18.70 -2.14 -17.65
C ASN A 120 -18.33 -3.57 -18.02
#